data_AF-A0A0G2E5B3-F1
#
_entry.id   AF-A0A0G2E5B3-F1
#
_cell.length_a   1.000
_cell.length_b   1.000
_cell.length_c   1.000
_cell.angle_alpha   90.00
_cell.angle_beta   90.00
_cell.angle_gamma   90.00
#
_symmetry.space_group_name_H-M   'P 1'
#
loop_
_entity.id
_entity.type
_entity.pdbx_description
1 polymer ?
#
loop_
_entity_poly.entity_id
_entity_poly.type
_entity_poly.pdbx_seq_one_letter_code
_entity_poly.pdbx_strand_id
1 'polypeptide(L)'
;MSGALEIAHPSLPNTLAAPSSDSDSDASSSTSNAVHTPNSLASMASPPTNDGAVNGCARPLPRRKNSSPLMPPFMVSAPGKVIVYGEHAVVHGKAAIAAAISLRSYLLVTFLSKSKRTVSLRFPDVDLAHSWNIDDLPWAVFSAPNKKKYYYDLVTVLDPELVESLQPHIKAVSPDQPEHIRKIHQASASAFLYLFLSLGSQRSSPCIYTLRSTIPIGAGLGSSASIAVCLAAALLLQIRALSGPHPDQPSQESELQIERINRWAFVGEMCIHGNPSGVDNTVSSGGKAVLFQRTDYSRPPTVTPLRDFPELPLLLVNTRQSRSTATEVAKVQNLKNAHPVIAEQLLSAINDVTESAHQLISAEKFDPKDPSALQHLGDLITINHGLLVALGVSHPKLERIRALIDHAGIGWTKLTGAGGGGCAITILKPEISSRPVSRHNSVSAADGLDLKVGKKSRTLVDLEQKLVAEGFEKFETTLAGDGVGVLWPAVLHNVSGEEGGEEIDQEKFLEAEGNRGIEKLVGVNMDLPDGEGTAEFREGWKFWRP
;
A
#
# COMPACT_ATOMS: atom_id res chain seq x y z
N MET A 1 -41.98 5.11 12.73
CA MET A 1 -43.35 5.14 12.13
C MET A 1 -43.20 5.05 10.62
N SER A 2 -44.19 4.51 9.92
CA SER A 2 -44.14 4.41 8.45
C SER A 2 -44.50 5.75 7.79
N GLY A 3 -43.91 6.03 6.64
CA GLY A 3 -44.15 7.22 5.83
C GLY A 3 -43.59 7.02 4.43
N ALA A 4 -44.43 6.52 3.52
CA ALA A 4 -44.09 6.43 2.11
C ALA A 4 -44.24 7.80 1.44
N LEU A 5 -43.38 8.10 0.47
CA LEU A 5 -43.47 9.30 -0.37
C LEU A 5 -43.04 8.93 -1.79
N GLU A 6 -43.98 9.05 -2.72
CA GLU A 6 -43.73 8.89 -4.15
C GLU A 6 -42.92 10.09 -4.67
N ILE A 7 -42.03 9.87 -5.64
CA ILE A 7 -41.37 10.93 -6.40
C ILE A 7 -41.51 10.61 -7.89
N ALA A 8 -42.08 11.54 -8.64
CA ALA A 8 -42.44 11.35 -10.05
C ALA A 8 -41.25 11.56 -11.01
N HIS A 9 -41.31 10.90 -12.17
CA HIS A 9 -40.39 11.11 -13.28
C HIS A 9 -40.68 12.41 -14.05
N PRO A 10 -39.66 13.22 -14.38
CA PRO A 10 -39.69 14.17 -15.49
C PRO A 10 -39.20 13.52 -16.80
N SER A 11 -39.79 13.94 -17.92
CA SER A 11 -39.55 13.39 -19.27
C SER A 11 -38.29 13.92 -19.98
N LEU A 12 -37.72 13.09 -20.87
CA LEU A 12 -36.74 13.47 -21.88
C LEU A 12 -37.32 14.44 -22.94
N PRO A 13 -36.53 15.39 -23.46
CA PRO A 13 -36.60 15.87 -24.84
C PRO A 13 -35.76 14.96 -25.77
N ASN A 14 -36.05 14.99 -27.07
CA ASN A 14 -35.46 14.09 -28.09
C ASN A 14 -35.15 14.87 -29.39
N THR A 15 -34.38 14.28 -30.32
CA THR A 15 -34.02 14.78 -31.67
C THR A 15 -33.12 16.03 -31.68
N LEU A 16 -32.31 16.39 -32.70
CA LEU A 16 -31.97 15.93 -34.07
C LEU A 16 -30.41 15.95 -34.22
N ALA A 17 -29.74 15.53 -35.30
CA ALA A 17 -29.91 14.54 -36.37
C ALA A 17 -28.54 14.40 -37.09
N ALA A 18 -28.35 13.37 -37.93
CA ALA A 18 -27.15 13.23 -38.77
C ALA A 18 -27.34 13.84 -40.17
N PRO A 19 -26.25 14.18 -40.86
CA PRO A 19 -26.20 14.14 -42.32
C PRO A 19 -25.19 13.09 -42.83
N SER A 20 -25.61 12.32 -43.83
CA SER A 20 -24.77 11.47 -44.67
C SER A 20 -24.50 12.15 -46.01
N SER A 21 -23.34 11.89 -46.64
CA SER A 21 -23.12 12.15 -48.06
C SER A 21 -22.03 11.23 -48.62
N ASP A 22 -22.33 10.56 -49.72
CA ASP A 22 -21.49 9.62 -50.44
C ASP A 22 -20.47 10.32 -51.37
N SER A 23 -19.43 9.59 -51.83
CA SER A 23 -19.09 9.50 -53.27
C SER A 23 -17.89 8.55 -53.56
N ASP A 24 -18.21 7.38 -54.12
CA ASP A 24 -17.62 6.72 -55.30
C ASP A 24 -16.11 6.68 -55.65
N SER A 25 -15.78 5.54 -56.29
CA SER A 25 -14.91 5.33 -57.48
C SER A 25 -13.49 4.73 -57.33
N ASP A 26 -13.33 3.53 -57.95
CA ASP A 26 -12.35 3.14 -58.99
C ASP A 26 -10.81 3.27 -58.80
N ALA A 27 -9.95 2.41 -59.37
CA ALA A 27 -10.13 1.06 -59.94
C ALA A 27 -8.77 0.33 -60.19
N SER A 28 -8.82 -1.00 -60.26
CA SER A 28 -8.01 -1.94 -61.09
C SER A 28 -6.48 -1.81 -61.26
N SER A 29 -5.74 -2.85 -60.83
CA SER A 29 -4.70 -3.59 -61.60
C SER A 29 -4.13 -4.73 -60.71
N SER A 30 -4.01 -6.01 -61.07
CA SER A 30 -3.36 -6.72 -62.20
C SER A 30 -1.86 -6.40 -62.33
N THR A 31 -0.89 -7.32 -62.18
CA THR A 31 -0.90 -8.81 -62.11
C THR A 31 0.33 -9.26 -61.27
N SER A 32 0.93 -10.46 -61.24
CA SER A 32 0.95 -11.70 -62.07
C SER A 32 1.26 -12.95 -61.20
N ASN A 33 1.24 -14.14 -61.81
CA ASN A 33 1.56 -15.42 -61.14
C ASN A 33 3.07 -15.74 -61.11
N ALA A 34 3.50 -16.52 -60.10
CA ALA A 34 4.51 -17.57 -60.28
C ALA A 34 4.30 -18.70 -59.25
N VAL A 35 4.37 -19.96 -59.69
CA VAL A 35 4.21 -21.17 -58.85
C VAL A 35 5.47 -22.00 -58.97
N HIS A 36 5.99 -22.56 -57.86
CA HIS A 36 6.76 -23.81 -57.91
C HIS A 36 6.72 -24.58 -56.58
N THR A 37 6.48 -25.89 -56.68
CA THR A 37 6.58 -26.91 -55.63
C THR A 37 7.19 -28.20 -56.27
N PRO A 38 7.29 -29.35 -55.58
CA PRO A 38 8.47 -29.73 -54.80
C PRO A 38 9.11 -31.07 -55.24
N ASN A 39 10.27 -31.45 -54.67
CA ASN A 39 10.85 -32.82 -54.62
C ASN A 39 12.22 -32.80 -53.87
N SER A 40 12.84 -33.88 -53.37
CA SER A 40 12.52 -35.34 -53.33
C SER A 40 13.09 -35.97 -52.03
N LEU A 41 12.70 -37.22 -51.71
CA LEU A 41 13.32 -38.09 -50.70
C LEU A 41 14.53 -38.89 -51.26
N ALA A 42 15.46 -39.31 -50.37
CA ALA A 42 16.31 -40.53 -50.37
C ALA A 42 17.51 -40.35 -49.41
N SER A 43 18.15 -41.35 -48.76
CA SER A 43 17.84 -42.75 -48.45
C SER A 43 18.75 -43.24 -47.27
N MET A 44 18.60 -44.49 -46.79
CA MET A 44 19.35 -45.03 -45.63
C MET A 44 20.73 -45.64 -45.97
N ALA A 45 21.64 -45.70 -44.98
CA ALA A 45 22.78 -46.63 -44.93
C ALA A 45 23.26 -46.90 -43.48
N SER A 46 23.77 -48.11 -43.21
CA SER A 46 24.41 -48.62 -41.97
C SER A 46 24.94 -50.05 -42.22
N PRO A 47 25.83 -50.65 -41.40
CA PRO A 47 26.67 -50.14 -40.30
C PRO A 47 28.19 -50.25 -40.67
N PRO A 48 29.14 -50.43 -39.72
CA PRO A 48 29.40 -51.78 -39.18
C PRO A 48 29.52 -51.85 -37.64
N THR A 49 29.61 -53.07 -37.12
CA THR A 49 29.67 -53.44 -35.69
C THR A 49 31.09 -53.46 -35.13
N ASN A 50 31.24 -53.25 -33.82
CA ASN A 50 32.33 -53.85 -33.04
C ASN A 50 31.89 -54.08 -31.57
N ASP A 51 32.50 -55.04 -30.89
CA ASP A 51 31.99 -55.62 -29.64
C ASP A 51 32.45 -54.95 -28.33
N GLY A 52 31.66 -55.20 -27.27
CA GLY A 52 32.21 -55.40 -25.92
C GLY A 52 32.14 -54.24 -24.92
N ALA A 53 31.15 -54.28 -24.01
CA ALA A 53 31.31 -54.07 -22.56
C ALA A 53 29.94 -54.07 -21.85
N VAL A 54 29.73 -54.99 -20.90
CA VAL A 54 28.58 -54.90 -19.97
C VAL A 54 28.95 -53.97 -18.83
N ASN A 55 28.21 -52.86 -18.67
CA ASN A 55 28.25 -52.05 -17.45
C ASN A 55 26.87 -51.45 -17.17
N GLY A 56 26.26 -51.86 -16.06
CA GLY A 56 24.94 -51.39 -15.64
C GLY A 56 25.00 -50.00 -15.03
N CYS A 57 24.54 -48.99 -15.74
CA CYS A 57 24.30 -47.65 -15.19
C CYS A 57 22.90 -47.17 -15.60
N ALA A 58 21.98 -47.17 -14.63
CA ALA A 58 20.63 -46.67 -14.84
C ALA A 58 20.69 -45.14 -15.04
N ARG A 59 20.55 -44.69 -16.30
CA ARG A 59 20.39 -43.25 -16.60
C ARG A 59 19.26 -42.68 -15.74
N PRO A 60 19.49 -41.62 -14.95
CA PRO A 60 18.40 -40.91 -14.30
C PRO A 60 17.39 -40.46 -15.35
N LEU A 61 16.10 -40.74 -15.11
CA LEU A 61 15.04 -40.15 -15.93
C LEU A 61 15.24 -38.63 -15.93
N PRO A 62 15.23 -37.96 -17.10
CA PRO A 62 15.43 -36.53 -17.14
C PRO A 62 14.31 -35.86 -16.35
N ARG A 63 14.63 -35.31 -15.16
CA ARG A 63 13.73 -34.40 -14.44
C ARG A 63 13.30 -33.35 -15.44
N ARG A 64 12.02 -33.34 -15.82
CA ARG A 64 11.44 -32.27 -16.65
C ARG A 64 11.82 -30.96 -15.95
N LYS A 65 12.64 -30.13 -16.61
CA LYS A 65 12.79 -28.74 -16.19
C LYS A 65 11.37 -28.18 -16.12
N ASN A 66 11.00 -27.61 -14.98
CA ASN A 66 9.77 -26.83 -14.91
C ASN A 66 9.87 -25.77 -16.01
N SER A 67 8.85 -25.67 -16.86
CA SER A 67 8.84 -24.66 -17.92
C SER A 67 9.00 -23.29 -17.30
N SER A 68 9.81 -22.42 -17.90
CA SER A 68 10.08 -21.07 -17.42
C SER A 68 8.80 -20.30 -17.07
N PRO A 69 8.85 -19.39 -16.07
CA PRO A 69 7.72 -18.54 -15.73
C PRO A 69 7.26 -17.74 -16.97
N LEU A 70 5.97 -17.43 -17.02
CA LEU A 70 5.35 -16.85 -18.22
C LEU A 70 5.79 -15.42 -18.53
N MET A 71 6.17 -14.70 -17.48
CA MET A 71 6.68 -13.34 -17.44
C MET A 71 7.63 -13.27 -16.23
N PRO A 72 8.61 -12.34 -16.20
CA PRO A 72 9.39 -12.11 -14.98
C PRO A 72 8.47 -11.73 -13.81
N PRO A 73 8.84 -12.05 -12.56
CA PRO A 73 8.13 -11.54 -11.40
C PRO A 73 8.25 -10.02 -11.28
N PHE A 74 7.30 -9.43 -10.58
CA PHE A 74 7.31 -8.01 -10.22
C PHE A 74 6.84 -7.86 -8.78
N MET A 75 7.15 -6.72 -8.18
CA MET A 75 6.63 -6.36 -6.85
C MET A 75 5.81 -5.09 -6.90
N VAL A 76 4.81 -5.03 -6.04
CA VAL A 76 4.08 -3.81 -5.68
C VAL A 76 4.34 -3.54 -4.19
N SER A 77 4.41 -2.27 -3.80
CA SER A 77 4.38 -1.90 -2.39
C SER A 77 3.48 -0.71 -2.12
N ALA A 78 2.90 -0.66 -0.91
CA ALA A 78 2.04 0.43 -0.47
C ALA A 78 2.31 0.77 1.01
N PRO A 79 2.38 2.05 1.39
CA PRO A 79 2.64 2.48 2.76
C PRO A 79 1.45 2.21 3.69
N GLY A 80 1.72 2.16 4.99
CA GLY A 80 0.69 2.36 6.02
C GLY A 80 0.29 3.83 6.14
N LYS A 81 -0.56 4.13 7.12
CA LYS A 81 -1.02 5.50 7.42
C LYS A 81 -1.08 5.79 8.91
N VAL A 82 -0.91 7.05 9.28
CA VAL A 82 -1.20 7.59 10.62
C VAL A 82 -2.15 8.78 10.53
N ILE A 83 -2.83 9.10 11.62
CA ILE A 83 -3.48 10.41 11.78
C ILE A 83 -2.47 11.33 12.47
N VAL A 84 -2.24 12.50 11.89
CA VAL A 84 -1.32 13.52 12.40
C VAL A 84 -2.08 14.52 13.26
N TYR A 85 -3.24 14.99 12.75
CA TYR A 85 -4.15 15.89 13.46
C TYR A 85 -5.61 15.46 13.23
N GLY A 86 -6.52 15.79 14.16
CA GLY A 86 -7.97 15.54 13.99
C GLY A 86 -8.52 14.21 14.54
N GLU A 87 -7.75 13.46 15.34
CA GLU A 87 -8.28 12.26 16.02
C GLU A 87 -9.57 12.54 16.80
N HIS A 88 -10.55 11.64 16.67
CA HIS A 88 -11.93 11.71 17.20
C HIS A 88 -12.77 12.91 16.72
N ALA A 89 -12.19 14.10 16.54
CA ALA A 89 -12.82 15.27 15.95
C ALA A 89 -13.43 14.97 14.57
N VAL A 90 -12.76 14.18 13.75
CA VAL A 90 -13.25 13.69 12.45
C VAL A 90 -14.58 12.92 12.51
N VAL A 91 -14.88 12.24 13.62
CA VAL A 91 -16.16 11.52 13.83
C VAL A 91 -17.31 12.49 14.13
N HIS A 92 -16.98 13.75 14.45
CA HIS A 92 -17.92 14.81 14.76
C HIS A 92 -17.90 15.95 13.73
N GLY A 93 -17.55 15.63 12.47
CA GLY A 93 -17.64 16.54 11.32
C GLY A 93 -16.51 17.55 11.17
N LYS A 94 -15.50 17.51 12.06
CA LYS A 94 -14.29 18.32 11.98
C LYS A 94 -13.31 17.76 10.93
N ALA A 95 -12.32 18.54 10.55
CA ALA A 95 -11.24 18.08 9.68
C ALA A 95 -10.24 17.16 10.42
N ALA A 96 -9.50 16.36 9.67
CA ALA A 96 -8.32 15.63 10.12
C ALA A 96 -7.26 15.55 9.02
N ILE A 97 -5.98 15.55 9.40
CA ILE A 97 -4.86 15.30 8.49
C ILE A 97 -4.36 13.87 8.72
N ALA A 98 -4.45 13.04 7.69
CA ALA A 98 -3.89 11.70 7.66
C ALA A 98 -2.70 11.65 6.68
N ALA A 99 -1.64 10.97 7.06
CA ALA A 99 -0.39 10.91 6.29
C ALA A 99 0.12 9.48 6.16
N ALA A 100 0.80 9.20 5.05
CA ALA A 100 1.46 7.93 4.81
C ALA A 100 2.60 7.72 5.81
N ILE A 101 2.96 6.46 6.08
CA ILE A 101 4.22 6.11 6.75
C ILE A 101 5.01 5.11 5.92
N SER A 102 6.32 5.28 5.84
CA SER A 102 7.20 4.43 5.03
C SER A 102 7.44 3.01 5.59
N LEU A 103 6.57 2.55 6.51
CA LEU A 103 6.38 1.12 6.78
C LEU A 103 5.40 0.59 5.73
N ARG A 104 5.74 -0.47 5.01
CA ARG A 104 5.03 -0.84 3.77
C ARG A 104 4.64 -2.32 3.76
N SER A 105 3.54 -2.64 3.09
CA SER A 105 3.32 -4.00 2.60
C SER A 105 3.98 -4.18 1.25
N TYR A 106 4.65 -5.32 1.06
CA TYR A 106 5.36 -5.70 -0.15
C TYR A 106 4.73 -6.97 -0.72
N LEU A 107 4.26 -6.90 -1.96
CA LEU A 107 3.58 -7.97 -2.67
C LEU A 107 4.42 -8.43 -3.86
N LEU A 108 5.01 -9.63 -3.77
CA LEU A 108 5.68 -10.32 -4.86
C LEU A 108 4.67 -11.15 -5.66
N VAL A 109 4.62 -10.94 -6.98
CA VAL A 109 3.78 -11.67 -7.91
C VAL A 109 4.63 -12.59 -8.78
N THR A 110 4.53 -13.90 -8.55
CA THR A 110 5.31 -14.92 -9.27
C THR A 110 4.42 -15.68 -10.25
N PHE A 111 4.72 -15.61 -11.54
CA PHE A 111 3.97 -16.30 -12.59
C PHE A 111 4.31 -17.81 -12.64
N LEU A 112 3.28 -18.65 -12.67
CA LEU A 112 3.41 -20.11 -12.79
C LEU A 112 3.34 -20.57 -14.25
N SER A 113 3.70 -21.83 -14.50
CA SER A 113 3.55 -22.48 -15.80
C SER A 113 2.09 -22.64 -16.22
N LYS A 114 1.77 -22.50 -17.51
CA LYS A 114 0.39 -22.70 -18.06
C LYS A 114 -0.27 -24.03 -17.67
N SER A 115 0.54 -25.04 -17.37
CA SER A 115 0.11 -26.37 -16.91
C SER A 115 -0.45 -26.40 -15.48
N LYS A 116 -0.16 -25.40 -14.64
CA LYS A 116 -0.73 -25.26 -13.30
C LYS A 116 -1.89 -24.28 -13.39
N ARG A 117 -3.15 -24.73 -13.35
CA ARG A 117 -4.33 -23.83 -13.41
C ARG A 117 -4.69 -23.20 -12.07
N THR A 118 -3.69 -22.84 -11.26
CA THR A 118 -3.87 -22.42 -9.86
C THR A 118 -3.57 -20.95 -9.64
N VAL A 119 -4.28 -20.34 -8.70
CA VAL A 119 -3.98 -19.02 -8.15
C VAL A 119 -3.86 -19.11 -6.63
N SER A 120 -2.84 -18.48 -6.04
CA SER A 120 -2.44 -18.73 -4.65
C SER A 120 -2.15 -17.45 -3.87
N LEU A 121 -2.61 -17.38 -2.61
CA LEU A 121 -2.13 -16.40 -1.62
C LEU A 121 -1.11 -17.05 -0.68
N ARG A 122 -0.05 -16.31 -0.33
CA ARG A 122 0.94 -16.67 0.70
C ARG A 122 1.34 -15.45 1.53
N PHE A 123 0.69 -15.22 2.66
CA PHE A 123 1.01 -14.13 3.60
C PHE A 123 1.56 -14.77 4.89
N PRO A 124 2.87 -15.11 4.96
CA PRO A 124 3.44 -15.84 6.10
C PRO A 124 3.45 -15.04 7.40
N ASP A 125 3.41 -13.70 7.37
CA ASP A 125 3.34 -12.87 8.58
C ASP A 125 2.01 -13.05 9.36
N VAL A 126 1.06 -13.84 8.84
CA VAL A 126 -0.16 -14.31 9.53
C VAL A 126 -0.39 -15.83 9.39
N ASP A 127 0.54 -16.60 8.85
CA ASP A 127 0.36 -18.03 8.49
C ASP A 127 -0.75 -18.33 7.46
N LEU A 128 -1.08 -17.38 6.56
CA LEU A 128 -2.01 -17.62 5.46
C LEU A 128 -1.29 -18.24 4.26
N ALA A 129 -1.59 -19.50 3.97
CA ALA A 129 -1.32 -20.12 2.68
C ALA A 129 -2.58 -20.80 2.14
N HIS A 130 -3.03 -20.41 0.94
CA HIS A 130 -4.17 -21.04 0.28
C HIS A 130 -4.02 -21.01 -1.25
N SER A 131 -4.71 -21.89 -1.97
CA SER A 131 -4.66 -21.98 -3.43
C SER A 131 -5.98 -22.49 -4.01
N TRP A 132 -6.52 -21.74 -4.97
CA TRP A 132 -7.72 -22.12 -5.72
C TRP A 132 -7.31 -22.60 -7.11
N ASN A 133 -8.04 -23.58 -7.66
CA ASN A 133 -8.07 -23.81 -9.10
C ASN A 133 -8.83 -22.65 -9.75
N ILE A 134 -8.25 -22.02 -10.77
CA ILE A 134 -8.84 -20.88 -11.47
C ILE A 134 -10.12 -21.31 -12.18
N ASP A 135 -10.19 -22.53 -12.71
CA ASP A 135 -11.34 -23.01 -13.48
C ASP A 135 -12.56 -23.38 -12.63
N ASP A 136 -12.39 -23.54 -11.31
CA ASP A 136 -13.47 -23.88 -10.36
C ASP A 136 -14.13 -22.62 -9.73
N LEU A 137 -13.65 -21.41 -10.04
CA LEU A 137 -14.17 -20.14 -9.51
C LEU A 137 -15.47 -19.69 -10.22
N PRO A 138 -16.32 -18.85 -9.60
CA PRO A 138 -17.67 -18.51 -10.08
C PRO A 138 -17.68 -17.49 -11.23
N TRP A 139 -16.86 -17.70 -12.27
CA TRP A 139 -16.74 -16.82 -13.45
C TRP A 139 -18.07 -16.51 -14.13
N ALA A 140 -19.02 -17.46 -14.14
CA ALA A 140 -20.33 -17.26 -14.75
C ALA A 140 -21.14 -16.13 -14.07
N VAL A 141 -21.05 -16.00 -12.75
CA VAL A 141 -21.76 -14.96 -11.98
C VAL A 141 -21.08 -13.60 -12.18
N PHE A 142 -19.75 -13.56 -12.06
CA PHE A 142 -18.97 -12.33 -12.28
C PHE A 142 -18.98 -11.85 -13.74
N SER A 143 -19.22 -12.73 -14.71
CA SER A 143 -19.30 -12.39 -16.14
C SER A 143 -20.73 -12.09 -16.63
N ALA A 144 -21.75 -12.20 -15.78
CA ALA A 144 -23.13 -11.94 -16.16
C ALA A 144 -23.31 -10.48 -16.62
N PRO A 145 -24.07 -10.17 -17.70
CA PRO A 145 -24.07 -8.84 -18.32
C PRO A 145 -24.46 -7.67 -17.42
N ASN A 146 -25.26 -7.93 -16.39
CA ASN A 146 -25.70 -6.96 -15.37
C ASN A 146 -24.79 -6.88 -14.13
N LYS A 147 -23.88 -7.85 -13.95
CA LYS A 147 -22.97 -7.94 -12.79
C LYS A 147 -21.55 -7.52 -13.14
N LYS A 148 -21.10 -7.87 -14.34
CA LYS A 148 -19.73 -7.68 -14.84
C LYS A 148 -19.25 -6.25 -14.60
N LYS A 149 -18.04 -6.14 -14.06
CA LYS A 149 -17.33 -4.88 -13.88
C LYS A 149 -16.19 -4.73 -14.90
N TYR A 150 -15.78 -3.49 -15.10
CA TYR A 150 -14.63 -3.08 -15.87
C TYR A 150 -13.70 -2.24 -14.99
N TYR A 151 -12.40 -2.21 -15.29
CA TYR A 151 -11.40 -1.55 -14.45
C TYR A 151 -11.65 -0.04 -14.22
N TYR A 152 -12.47 0.60 -15.07
CA TYR A 152 -12.86 2.01 -14.97
C TYR A 152 -14.16 2.26 -14.19
N ASP A 153 -14.92 1.21 -13.83
CA ASP A 153 -16.21 1.34 -13.13
C ASP A 153 -16.02 1.85 -11.70
N LEU A 154 -16.95 2.70 -11.25
CA LEU A 154 -17.00 3.14 -9.86
C LEU A 154 -17.88 2.18 -9.04
N VAL A 155 -17.25 1.37 -8.19
CA VAL A 155 -17.94 0.41 -7.30
C VAL A 155 -18.01 0.98 -5.88
N THR A 156 -19.16 1.52 -5.50
CA THR A 156 -19.40 2.13 -4.17
C THR A 156 -20.05 1.20 -3.15
N VAL A 157 -20.56 0.05 -3.59
CA VAL A 157 -21.22 -0.99 -2.78
C VAL A 157 -20.88 -2.35 -3.38
N LEU A 158 -20.67 -3.37 -2.54
CA LEU A 158 -20.48 -4.75 -3.00
C LEU A 158 -21.82 -5.36 -3.45
N ASP A 159 -21.82 -6.10 -4.56
CA ASP A 159 -23.02 -6.81 -5.01
C ASP A 159 -23.25 -8.07 -4.15
N PRO A 160 -24.41 -8.23 -3.47
CA PRO A 160 -24.63 -9.33 -2.55
C PRO A 160 -24.54 -10.72 -3.19
N GLU A 161 -24.94 -10.85 -4.47
CA GLU A 161 -24.92 -12.12 -5.20
C GLU A 161 -23.48 -12.52 -5.57
N LEU A 162 -22.64 -11.53 -5.89
CA LEU A 162 -21.20 -11.75 -6.07
C LEU A 162 -20.56 -12.19 -4.73
N VAL A 163 -20.84 -11.49 -3.63
CA VAL A 163 -20.30 -11.83 -2.29
C VAL A 163 -20.79 -13.20 -1.81
N GLU A 164 -22.03 -13.59 -2.11
CA GLU A 164 -22.57 -14.91 -1.80
C GLU A 164 -21.89 -16.01 -2.63
N SER A 165 -21.67 -15.79 -3.93
CA SER A 165 -21.00 -16.76 -4.82
C SER A 165 -19.57 -17.09 -4.39
N LEU A 166 -18.89 -16.19 -3.66
CA LEU A 166 -17.55 -16.43 -3.12
C LEU A 166 -17.54 -17.29 -1.85
N GLN A 167 -18.67 -17.43 -1.14
CA GLN A 167 -18.71 -18.04 0.19
C GLN A 167 -18.18 -19.49 0.24
N PRO A 168 -18.42 -20.39 -0.74
CA PRO A 168 -17.82 -21.72 -0.74
C PRO A 168 -16.29 -21.68 -0.78
N HIS A 169 -15.72 -20.77 -1.59
CA HIS A 169 -14.28 -20.63 -1.79
C HIS A 169 -13.58 -19.92 -0.62
N ILE A 170 -14.29 -19.02 0.07
CA ILE A 170 -13.80 -18.35 1.29
C ILE A 170 -13.85 -19.31 2.49
N LYS A 171 -14.93 -20.07 2.67
CA LYS A 171 -15.09 -21.01 3.80
C LYS A 171 -14.05 -22.15 3.79
N ALA A 172 -13.50 -22.48 2.62
CA ALA A 172 -12.38 -23.41 2.46
C ALA A 172 -11.02 -22.86 2.92
N VAL A 173 -10.90 -21.56 3.23
CA VAL A 173 -9.64 -20.95 3.66
C VAL A 173 -9.40 -21.20 5.14
N SER A 174 -8.26 -21.84 5.44
CA SER A 174 -7.76 -22.13 6.78
C SER A 174 -8.80 -22.74 7.74
N PRO A 175 -9.43 -23.88 7.37
CA PRO A 175 -10.52 -24.46 8.15
C PRO A 175 -10.10 -24.83 9.58
N ASP A 176 -8.86 -25.32 9.74
CA ASP A 176 -8.27 -25.80 10.99
C ASP A 176 -7.68 -24.70 11.89
N GLN A 177 -7.61 -23.45 11.41
CA GLN A 177 -7.06 -22.33 12.19
C GLN A 177 -8.09 -21.80 13.21
N PRO A 178 -7.63 -21.28 14.38
CA PRO A 178 -8.49 -20.61 15.35
C PRO A 178 -9.34 -19.49 14.72
N GLU A 179 -10.59 -19.36 15.16
CA GLU A 179 -11.60 -18.46 14.58
C GLU A 179 -11.14 -17.00 14.40
N HIS A 180 -10.27 -16.49 15.27
CA HIS A 180 -9.74 -15.12 15.16
C HIS A 180 -8.71 -14.96 14.03
N ILE A 181 -7.85 -15.97 13.81
CA ILE A 181 -6.91 -16.04 12.66
C ILE A 181 -7.71 -16.30 11.38
N ARG A 182 -8.63 -17.28 11.43
CA ARG A 182 -9.48 -17.66 10.30
C ARG A 182 -10.29 -16.49 9.74
N LYS A 183 -10.79 -15.58 10.57
CA LYS A 183 -11.45 -14.33 10.14
C LYS A 183 -10.53 -13.41 9.33
N ILE A 184 -9.29 -13.20 9.78
CA ILE A 184 -8.31 -12.37 9.06
C ILE A 184 -7.99 -13.00 7.70
N HIS A 185 -7.86 -14.34 7.65
CA HIS A 185 -7.57 -15.07 6.43
C HIS A 185 -8.74 -15.03 5.44
N GLN A 186 -9.97 -15.21 5.93
CA GLN A 186 -11.17 -15.18 5.11
C GLN A 186 -11.50 -13.77 4.61
N ALA A 187 -11.25 -12.71 5.39
CA ALA A 187 -11.34 -11.33 4.93
C ALA A 187 -10.32 -11.03 3.81
N SER A 188 -9.07 -11.48 3.99
CA SER A 188 -7.99 -11.30 3.00
C SER A 188 -8.28 -12.06 1.70
N ALA A 189 -8.80 -13.28 1.81
CA ALA A 189 -9.25 -14.08 0.67
C ALA A 189 -10.49 -13.50 -0.01
N SER A 190 -11.45 -12.95 0.75
CA SER A 190 -12.64 -12.28 0.23
C SER A 190 -12.26 -11.09 -0.66
N ALA A 191 -11.41 -10.18 -0.15
CA ALA A 191 -10.88 -9.06 -0.92
C ALA A 191 -10.13 -9.53 -2.17
N PHE A 192 -9.21 -10.50 -2.03
CA PHE A 192 -8.46 -11.02 -3.17
C PHE A 192 -9.37 -11.62 -4.25
N LEU A 193 -10.29 -12.52 -3.89
CA LEU A 193 -11.16 -13.20 -4.84
C LEU A 193 -12.12 -12.23 -5.51
N TYR A 194 -12.73 -11.29 -4.77
CA TYR A 194 -13.64 -10.30 -5.35
C TYR A 194 -12.91 -9.41 -6.38
N LEU A 195 -11.69 -8.95 -6.07
CA LEU A 195 -10.88 -8.17 -7.01
C LEU A 195 -10.43 -9.01 -8.22
N PHE A 196 -9.92 -10.23 -7.98
CA PHE A 196 -9.42 -11.13 -9.04
C PHE A 196 -10.51 -11.56 -10.02
N LEU A 197 -11.74 -11.78 -9.54
CA LEU A 197 -12.89 -12.16 -10.36
C LEU A 197 -13.57 -10.94 -11.04
N SER A 198 -13.48 -9.75 -10.44
CA SER A 198 -14.01 -8.50 -11.05
C SER A 198 -13.09 -7.91 -12.13
N LEU A 199 -11.77 -8.04 -11.96
CA LEU A 199 -10.78 -7.49 -12.90
C LEU A 199 -10.26 -8.53 -13.90
N GLY A 200 -10.16 -9.79 -13.51
CA GLY A 200 -9.56 -10.86 -14.31
C GLY A 200 -10.53 -11.54 -15.29
N SER A 201 -10.14 -12.72 -15.74
CA SER A 201 -11.01 -13.63 -16.50
C SER A 201 -10.59 -15.08 -16.24
N GLN A 202 -11.37 -16.06 -16.68
CA GLN A 202 -10.93 -17.46 -16.65
C GLN A 202 -9.59 -17.68 -17.39
N ARG A 203 -9.23 -16.81 -18.35
CA ARG A 203 -7.93 -16.84 -19.05
C ARG A 203 -6.77 -16.18 -18.29
N SER A 204 -6.99 -15.69 -17.07
CA SER A 204 -5.95 -15.10 -16.20
C SER A 204 -4.75 -16.04 -16.03
N SER A 205 -3.56 -15.45 -16.05
CA SER A 205 -2.29 -16.16 -15.83
C SER A 205 -2.26 -16.79 -14.44
N PRO A 206 -1.90 -18.07 -14.31
CA PRO A 206 -1.59 -18.70 -13.03
C PRO A 206 -0.47 -17.97 -12.27
N CYS A 207 -0.72 -17.60 -11.02
CA CYS A 207 0.20 -16.77 -10.21
C CYS A 207 0.18 -17.15 -8.73
N ILE A 208 1.29 -16.91 -8.02
CA ILE A 208 1.33 -16.82 -6.56
C ILE A 208 1.53 -15.36 -6.15
N TYR A 209 0.68 -14.89 -5.24
CA TYR A 209 0.73 -13.58 -4.60
C TYR A 209 1.32 -13.77 -3.19
N THR A 210 2.59 -13.42 -3.03
CA THR A 210 3.32 -13.56 -1.76
C THR A 210 3.42 -12.18 -1.11
N LEU A 211 2.94 -12.01 0.12
CA LEU A 211 2.95 -10.70 0.79
C LEU A 211 3.69 -10.75 2.11
N ARG A 212 4.60 -9.79 2.31
CA ARG A 212 5.22 -9.47 3.60
C ARG A 212 4.87 -8.03 3.99
N SER A 213 4.84 -7.67 5.27
CA SER A 213 4.57 -6.29 5.69
C SER A 213 5.46 -5.82 6.83
N THR A 214 6.04 -4.62 6.70
CA THR A 214 6.72 -3.94 7.81
C THR A 214 5.78 -3.07 8.64
N ILE A 215 4.48 -3.02 8.28
CA ILE A 215 3.43 -2.36 9.05
C ILE A 215 2.98 -3.26 10.22
N PRO A 216 3.02 -2.78 11.49
CA PRO A 216 2.59 -3.54 12.65
C PRO A 216 1.12 -4.00 12.57
N ILE A 217 0.92 -5.32 12.63
CA ILE A 217 -0.40 -5.97 12.54
C ILE A 217 -1.30 -5.50 13.69
N GLY A 218 -2.55 -5.14 13.37
CA GLY A 218 -3.56 -4.74 14.37
C GLY A 218 -3.36 -3.36 15.02
N ALA A 219 -2.27 -2.65 14.76
CA ALA A 219 -1.97 -1.36 15.39
C ALA A 219 -2.94 -0.21 14.99
N GLY A 220 -3.69 -0.36 13.90
CA GLY A 220 -4.56 0.68 13.33
C GLY A 220 -3.89 1.58 12.29
N LEU A 221 -2.79 1.11 11.70
CA LEU A 221 -1.91 1.85 10.78
C LEU A 221 -2.26 1.62 9.29
N GLY A 222 -3.51 1.28 8.97
CA GLY A 222 -3.96 1.05 7.59
C GLY A 222 -3.39 -0.19 6.90
N SER A 223 -2.98 -1.23 7.63
CA SER A 223 -2.36 -2.43 7.03
C SER A 223 -3.26 -3.19 6.06
N SER A 224 -4.58 -3.24 6.31
CA SER A 224 -5.55 -3.84 5.39
C SER A 224 -5.68 -3.04 4.10
N ALA A 225 -5.72 -1.70 4.19
CA ALA A 225 -5.75 -0.81 3.04
C ALA A 225 -4.46 -0.93 2.21
N SER A 226 -3.30 -1.01 2.86
CA SER A 226 -2.01 -1.28 2.22
C SER A 226 -2.01 -2.62 1.46
N ILE A 227 -2.59 -3.69 2.04
CA ILE A 227 -2.80 -4.96 1.35
C ILE A 227 -3.76 -4.78 0.15
N ALA A 228 -4.87 -4.08 0.31
CA ALA A 228 -5.86 -3.85 -0.74
C ALA A 228 -5.32 -3.02 -1.91
N VAL A 229 -4.51 -1.99 -1.63
CA VAL A 229 -3.77 -1.19 -2.63
C VAL A 229 -2.78 -2.06 -3.40
N CYS A 230 -1.98 -2.87 -2.70
CA CYS A 230 -1.06 -3.82 -3.34
C CYS A 230 -1.79 -4.80 -4.27
N LEU A 231 -2.88 -5.43 -3.78
CA LEU A 231 -3.67 -6.36 -4.58
C LEU A 231 -4.32 -5.69 -5.79
N ALA A 232 -4.94 -4.52 -5.60
CA ALA A 232 -5.57 -3.75 -6.68
C ALA A 232 -4.55 -3.37 -7.77
N ALA A 233 -3.43 -2.75 -7.41
CA ALA A 233 -2.40 -2.35 -8.36
C ALA A 233 -1.76 -3.57 -9.07
N ALA A 234 -1.51 -4.68 -8.37
CA ALA A 234 -0.98 -5.90 -8.99
C ALA A 234 -1.94 -6.47 -10.06
N LEU A 235 -3.23 -6.57 -9.73
CA LEU A 235 -4.26 -7.07 -10.65
C LEU A 235 -4.45 -6.14 -11.85
N LEU A 236 -4.49 -4.83 -11.62
CA LEU A 236 -4.62 -3.81 -12.66
C LEU A 236 -3.38 -3.76 -13.59
N LEU A 237 -2.17 -3.99 -13.07
CA LEU A 237 -0.95 -4.18 -13.88
C LEU A 237 -1.03 -5.45 -14.75
N GLN A 238 -1.47 -6.58 -14.20
CA GLN A 238 -1.56 -7.85 -14.94
C GLN A 238 -2.55 -7.79 -16.12
N ILE A 239 -3.65 -7.06 -15.98
CA ILE A 239 -4.60 -6.81 -17.09
C ILE A 239 -4.20 -5.63 -17.99
N ARG A 240 -3.07 -4.97 -17.70
CA ARG A 240 -2.52 -3.80 -18.42
C ARG A 240 -3.46 -2.58 -18.41
N ALA A 241 -4.21 -2.40 -17.32
CA ALA A 241 -5.09 -1.24 -17.10
C ALA A 241 -4.35 -0.01 -16.52
N LEU A 242 -3.09 -0.15 -16.09
CA LEU A 242 -2.26 0.93 -15.57
C LEU A 242 -1.06 1.21 -16.49
N SER A 243 -0.81 2.49 -16.76
CA SER A 243 0.50 2.97 -17.19
C SER A 243 1.48 2.84 -16.01
N GLY A 244 2.56 2.09 -16.17
CA GLY A 244 3.59 1.96 -15.15
C GLY A 244 4.23 3.32 -14.81
N PRO A 245 4.67 3.55 -13.56
CA PRO A 245 5.16 4.85 -13.14
C PRO A 245 6.49 5.22 -13.83
N HIS A 246 6.58 6.45 -14.32
CA HIS A 246 7.72 6.96 -15.09
C HIS A 246 8.13 8.37 -14.62
N PRO A 247 9.43 8.74 -14.59
CA PRO A 247 9.86 10.08 -14.16
C PRO A 247 9.20 11.22 -14.95
N ASP A 248 9.09 11.07 -16.28
CA ASP A 248 8.47 12.05 -17.17
C ASP A 248 6.93 11.88 -17.32
N GLN A 249 6.27 11.16 -16.40
CA GLN A 249 4.83 10.98 -16.45
C GLN A 249 4.09 12.28 -16.09
N PRO A 250 3.14 12.76 -16.90
CA PRO A 250 2.36 13.95 -16.55
C PRO A 250 1.58 13.76 -15.25
N SER A 251 1.59 14.79 -14.39
CA SER A 251 0.87 14.83 -13.10
C SER A 251 -0.55 14.27 -13.19
N GLN A 252 -1.36 14.75 -14.14
CA GLN A 252 -2.75 14.31 -14.34
C GLN A 252 -2.89 12.81 -14.72
N GLU A 253 -1.92 12.24 -15.43
CA GLU A 253 -1.89 10.81 -15.75
C GLU A 253 -1.45 10.00 -14.52
N SER A 254 -0.52 10.52 -13.72
CA SER A 254 -0.12 9.97 -12.42
C SER A 254 -1.32 9.88 -11.46
N GLU A 255 -2.07 10.99 -11.32
CA GLU A 255 -3.34 11.06 -10.57
C GLU A 255 -4.36 10.03 -11.05
N LEU A 256 -4.52 9.88 -12.37
CA LEU A 256 -5.47 8.95 -12.97
C LEU A 256 -5.13 7.48 -12.67
N GLN A 257 -3.84 7.11 -12.61
CA GLN A 257 -3.44 5.76 -12.20
C GLN A 257 -3.60 5.54 -10.70
N ILE A 258 -3.23 6.52 -9.86
CA ILE A 258 -3.45 6.48 -8.40
C ILE A 258 -4.94 6.29 -8.09
N GLU A 259 -5.83 7.04 -8.74
CA GLU A 259 -7.28 6.99 -8.52
C GLU A 259 -7.89 5.66 -9.00
N ARG A 260 -7.39 5.07 -10.10
CA ARG A 260 -7.80 3.70 -10.51
C ARG A 260 -7.43 2.66 -9.45
N ILE A 261 -6.22 2.74 -8.90
CA ILE A 261 -5.78 1.87 -7.80
C ILE A 261 -6.64 2.10 -6.56
N ASN A 262 -6.88 3.36 -6.19
CA ASN A 262 -7.64 3.76 -5.02
C ASN A 262 -9.08 3.22 -5.03
N ARG A 263 -9.78 3.31 -6.16
CA ARG A 263 -11.15 2.78 -6.32
C ARG A 263 -11.22 1.28 -6.08
N TRP A 264 -10.29 0.51 -6.62
CA TRP A 264 -10.26 -0.94 -6.41
C TRP A 264 -9.71 -1.33 -5.03
N ALA A 265 -8.82 -0.53 -4.44
CA ALA A 265 -8.42 -0.70 -3.05
C ALA A 265 -9.58 -0.46 -2.07
N PHE A 266 -10.45 0.52 -2.35
CA PHE A 266 -11.68 0.76 -1.59
C PHE A 266 -12.64 -0.44 -1.65
N VAL A 267 -12.77 -1.10 -2.81
CA VAL A 267 -13.52 -2.36 -2.94
C VAL A 267 -12.91 -3.48 -2.09
N GLY A 268 -11.58 -3.59 -2.05
CA GLY A 268 -10.87 -4.51 -1.16
C GLY A 268 -11.15 -4.23 0.33
N GLU A 269 -11.09 -2.96 0.74
CA GLU A 269 -11.43 -2.53 2.11
C GLU A 269 -12.91 -2.77 2.46
N MET A 270 -13.85 -2.62 1.51
CA MET A 270 -15.25 -3.03 1.72
C MET A 270 -15.37 -4.54 1.97
N CYS A 271 -14.57 -5.37 1.31
CA CYS A 271 -14.57 -6.82 1.53
C CYS A 271 -13.98 -7.24 2.89
N ILE A 272 -13.21 -6.36 3.55
CA ILE A 272 -12.56 -6.61 4.85
C ILE A 272 -13.36 -5.99 6.01
N HIS A 273 -13.82 -4.74 5.87
CA HIS A 273 -14.43 -3.94 6.94
C HIS A 273 -15.92 -3.59 6.71
N GLY A 274 -16.48 -3.92 5.53
CA GLY A 274 -17.87 -3.61 5.16
C GLY A 274 -18.10 -2.14 4.79
N ASN A 275 -17.83 -1.21 5.69
CA ASN A 275 -18.09 0.23 5.52
C ASN A 275 -16.84 1.09 5.87
N PRO A 276 -15.77 1.01 5.07
CA PRO A 276 -14.56 1.82 5.25
C PRO A 276 -14.80 3.32 4.98
N SER A 277 -13.95 4.18 5.54
CA SER A 277 -14.05 5.65 5.39
C SER A 277 -13.47 6.21 4.09
N GLY A 278 -12.71 5.40 3.34
CA GLY A 278 -11.94 5.85 2.17
C GLY A 278 -10.57 6.45 2.48
N VAL A 279 -10.30 6.84 3.75
CA VAL A 279 -9.03 7.50 4.15
C VAL A 279 -7.84 6.59 3.91
N ASP A 280 -7.88 5.39 4.49
CA ASP A 280 -6.70 4.53 4.62
C ASP A 280 -6.22 4.05 3.24
N ASN A 281 -7.15 3.70 2.34
CA ASN A 281 -6.83 3.38 0.95
C ASN A 281 -6.41 4.60 0.13
N THR A 282 -6.96 5.80 0.37
CA THR A 282 -6.56 7.00 -0.39
C THR A 282 -5.14 7.43 -0.02
N VAL A 283 -4.82 7.47 1.28
CA VAL A 283 -3.45 7.75 1.78
C VAL A 283 -2.46 6.67 1.34
N SER A 284 -2.86 5.39 1.40
CA SER A 284 -1.99 4.29 0.94
C SER A 284 -1.78 4.28 -0.58
N SER A 285 -2.75 4.74 -1.38
CA SER A 285 -2.59 4.88 -2.83
C SER A 285 -1.72 6.09 -3.20
N GLY A 286 -2.06 7.29 -2.69
CA GLY A 286 -1.43 8.54 -3.12
C GLY A 286 -0.16 8.94 -2.37
N GLY A 287 0.07 8.41 -1.17
CA GLY A 287 1.19 8.82 -0.32
C GLY A 287 0.97 10.19 0.32
N LYS A 288 2.09 10.85 0.66
CA LYS A 288 2.12 12.21 1.25
C LYS A 288 1.12 12.34 2.41
N ALA A 289 0.28 13.35 2.40
CA ALA A 289 -0.83 13.51 3.32
C ALA A 289 -2.11 13.98 2.61
N VAL A 290 -3.25 13.82 3.28
CA VAL A 290 -4.55 14.36 2.87
C VAL A 290 -5.21 15.07 4.05
N LEU A 291 -5.87 16.19 3.78
CA LEU A 291 -6.92 16.70 4.63
C LEU A 291 -8.22 15.93 4.32
N PHE A 292 -8.87 15.41 5.34
CA PHE A 292 -10.13 14.67 5.25
C PHE A 292 -11.19 15.32 6.14
N GLN A 293 -12.41 15.45 5.62
CA GLN A 293 -13.57 15.90 6.41
C GLN A 293 -14.84 15.17 5.98
N ARG A 294 -15.68 14.77 6.95
CA ARG A 294 -17.00 14.18 6.69
C ARG A 294 -18.08 14.83 7.56
N THR A 295 -18.68 15.89 7.05
CA THR A 295 -19.78 16.62 7.70
C THR A 295 -21.14 15.90 7.57
N ASP A 296 -21.34 15.14 6.49
CA ASP A 296 -22.57 14.42 6.18
C ASP A 296 -22.22 12.94 5.89
N TYR A 297 -22.88 12.01 6.59
CA TYR A 297 -22.65 10.58 6.39
C TYR A 297 -23.40 10.01 5.17
N SER A 298 -24.42 10.71 4.65
CA SER A 298 -25.13 10.33 3.41
C SER A 298 -24.35 10.69 2.14
N ARG A 299 -23.28 11.49 2.26
CA ARG A 299 -22.43 11.93 1.15
C ARG A 299 -21.04 11.28 1.22
N PRO A 300 -20.30 11.25 0.09
CA PRO A 300 -18.86 11.05 0.10
C PRO A 300 -18.17 12.10 0.98
N PRO A 301 -17.07 11.75 1.67
CA PRO A 301 -16.26 12.71 2.40
C PRO A 301 -15.48 13.63 1.45
N THR A 302 -15.12 14.81 1.93
CA THR A 302 -14.15 15.70 1.26
C THR A 302 -12.74 15.17 1.54
N VAL A 303 -11.92 15.05 0.49
CA VAL A 303 -10.51 14.66 0.60
C VAL A 303 -9.67 15.61 -0.27
N THR A 304 -8.74 16.32 0.35
CA THR A 304 -7.84 17.28 -0.33
C THR A 304 -6.40 16.79 -0.17
N PRO A 305 -5.68 16.45 -1.27
CA PRO A 305 -4.27 16.08 -1.20
C PRO A 305 -3.39 17.25 -0.75
N LEU A 306 -2.48 16.97 0.19
CA LEU A 306 -1.47 17.91 0.68
C LEU A 306 -0.10 17.46 0.12
N ARG A 307 0.18 17.82 -1.14
CA ARG A 307 1.38 17.36 -1.87
C ARG A 307 2.67 17.85 -1.22
N ASP A 308 2.64 19.10 -0.76
CA ASP A 308 3.73 19.82 -0.10
C ASP A 308 3.92 19.45 1.38
N PHE A 309 3.17 18.47 1.90
CA PHE A 309 3.36 17.99 3.27
C PHE A 309 4.80 17.44 3.42
N PRO A 310 5.57 17.90 4.42
CA PRO A 310 6.98 17.56 4.55
C PRO A 310 7.21 16.08 4.83
N GLU A 311 8.20 15.49 4.16
CA GLU A 311 8.72 14.18 4.55
C GLU A 311 9.56 14.32 5.82
N LEU A 312 9.04 13.77 6.94
CA LEU A 312 9.62 13.99 8.26
C LEU A 312 10.08 12.68 8.93
N PRO A 313 11.27 12.65 9.56
CA PRO A 313 11.74 11.50 10.31
C PRO A 313 10.79 11.18 11.48
N LEU A 314 10.27 9.96 11.49
CA LEU A 314 9.19 9.54 12.37
C LEU A 314 9.62 8.34 13.23
N LEU A 315 9.51 8.50 14.54
CA LEU A 315 9.62 7.42 15.50
C LEU A 315 8.20 6.96 15.89
N LEU A 316 7.84 5.74 15.50
CA LEU A 316 6.59 5.09 15.85
C LEU A 316 6.84 4.12 17.01
N VAL A 317 6.05 4.21 18.08
CA VAL A 317 6.17 3.35 19.25
C VAL A 317 4.83 2.68 19.57
N ASN A 318 4.80 1.36 19.43
CA ASN A 318 3.67 0.51 19.79
C ASN A 318 3.72 0.18 21.29
N THR A 319 2.65 0.54 22.02
CA THR A 319 2.47 0.24 23.46
C THR A 319 2.30 -1.25 23.76
N ARG A 320 2.06 -2.07 22.71
CA ARG A 320 1.54 -3.44 22.79
C ARG A 320 0.32 -3.56 23.72
N GLN A 321 -0.49 -2.49 23.81
CA GLN A 321 -1.73 -2.45 24.55
C GLN A 321 -2.91 -2.67 23.61
N SER A 322 -3.59 -3.80 23.77
CA SER A 322 -4.86 -4.08 23.10
C SER A 322 -5.91 -3.03 23.47
N ARG A 323 -6.67 -2.58 22.47
CA ARG A 323 -7.70 -1.54 22.56
C ARG A 323 -8.92 -1.91 21.72
N SER A 324 -10.04 -1.23 21.96
CA SER A 324 -11.24 -1.29 21.11
C SER A 324 -11.55 0.12 20.59
N THR A 325 -11.45 0.32 19.27
CA THR A 325 -11.78 1.62 18.64
C THR A 325 -13.20 2.07 18.97
N ALA A 326 -14.16 1.14 18.98
CA ALA A 326 -15.55 1.44 19.34
C ALA A 326 -15.69 1.89 20.80
N THR A 327 -14.87 1.35 21.71
CA THR A 327 -14.88 1.74 23.13
C THR A 327 -14.30 3.14 23.33
N GLU A 328 -13.22 3.50 22.64
CA GLU A 328 -12.64 4.85 22.74
C GLU A 328 -13.56 5.91 22.10
N VAL A 329 -14.16 5.63 20.95
CA VAL A 329 -15.19 6.51 20.35
C VAL A 329 -16.41 6.65 21.27
N ALA A 330 -16.83 5.58 21.94
CA ALA A 330 -17.92 5.64 22.92
C ALA A 330 -17.57 6.49 24.15
N LYS A 331 -16.30 6.58 24.58
CA LYS A 331 -15.89 7.52 25.65
C LYS A 331 -16.15 8.97 25.22
N VAL A 332 -15.71 9.35 24.01
CA VAL A 332 -15.90 10.72 23.49
C VAL A 332 -17.38 11.05 23.32
N GLN A 333 -18.18 10.10 22.81
CA GLN A 333 -19.62 10.29 22.71
C GLN A 333 -20.29 10.43 24.09
N ASN A 334 -19.88 9.64 25.09
CA ASN A 334 -20.40 9.75 26.46
C ASN A 334 -19.99 11.08 27.12
N LEU A 335 -18.75 11.55 26.91
CA LEU A 335 -18.30 12.88 27.34
C LEU A 335 -19.13 13.99 26.69
N LYS A 336 -19.43 13.87 25.39
CA LYS A 336 -20.29 14.82 24.65
C LYS A 336 -21.75 14.77 25.09
N ASN A 337 -22.25 13.61 25.53
CA ASN A 337 -23.60 13.49 26.11
C ASN A 337 -23.69 14.11 27.52
N ALA A 338 -22.65 13.94 28.36
CA ALA A 338 -22.63 14.44 29.73
C ALA A 338 -22.28 15.94 29.83
N HIS A 339 -21.32 16.40 29.01
CA HIS A 339 -20.74 17.74 29.07
C HIS A 339 -20.63 18.36 27.65
N PRO A 340 -21.76 18.56 26.94
CA PRO A 340 -21.76 18.90 25.51
C PRO A 340 -20.97 20.16 25.15
N VAL A 341 -21.03 21.21 25.97
CA VAL A 341 -20.30 22.47 25.72
C VAL A 341 -18.78 22.25 25.82
N ILE A 342 -18.31 21.53 26.85
CA ILE A 342 -16.88 21.26 27.07
C ILE A 342 -16.36 20.32 25.97
N ALA A 343 -17.12 19.27 25.64
CA ALA A 343 -16.75 18.35 24.57
C ALA A 343 -16.68 19.05 23.21
N GLU A 344 -17.65 19.90 22.86
CA GLU A 344 -17.61 20.62 21.59
C GLU A 344 -16.48 21.66 21.53
N GLN A 345 -16.14 22.31 22.66
CA GLN A 345 -14.96 23.17 22.75
C GLN A 345 -13.65 22.39 22.52
N LEU A 346 -13.48 21.21 23.13
CA LEU A 346 -12.31 20.36 22.90
C LEU A 346 -12.24 19.87 21.44
N LEU A 347 -13.36 19.46 20.86
CA LEU A 347 -13.44 19.02 19.46
C LEU A 347 -13.22 20.18 18.48
N SER A 348 -13.61 21.42 18.83
CA SER A 348 -13.26 22.60 18.05
C SER A 348 -11.78 22.91 18.14
N ALA A 349 -11.18 22.90 19.34
CA ALA A 349 -9.75 23.15 19.49
C ALA A 349 -8.87 22.15 18.70
N ILE A 350 -9.30 20.88 18.59
CA ILE A 350 -8.63 19.88 17.73
C ILE A 350 -8.80 20.22 16.24
N ASN A 351 -9.96 20.76 15.83
CA ASN A 351 -10.15 21.29 14.48
C ASN A 351 -9.25 22.50 14.21
N ASP A 352 -9.18 23.44 15.15
CA ASP A 352 -8.41 24.69 15.02
C ASP A 352 -6.89 24.39 14.94
N VAL A 353 -6.42 23.37 15.67
CA VAL A 353 -5.07 22.80 15.51
C VAL A 353 -4.87 22.17 14.13
N THR A 354 -5.86 21.43 13.62
CA THR A 354 -5.80 20.79 12.29
C THR A 354 -5.76 21.84 11.17
N GLU A 355 -6.60 22.88 11.26
CA GLU A 355 -6.61 24.00 10.32
C GLU A 355 -5.35 24.85 10.43
N SER A 356 -4.77 25.04 11.62
CA SER A 356 -3.48 25.74 11.75
C SER A 356 -2.34 25.00 11.04
N ALA A 357 -2.30 23.66 11.12
CA ALA A 357 -1.35 22.86 10.36
C ALA A 357 -1.62 22.94 8.83
N HIS A 358 -2.88 22.81 8.43
CA HIS A 358 -3.31 22.91 7.03
C HIS A 358 -2.94 24.28 6.41
N GLN A 359 -3.25 25.39 7.09
CA GLN A 359 -2.94 26.74 6.64
C GLN A 359 -1.43 27.01 6.53
N LEU A 360 -0.62 26.46 7.44
CA LEU A 360 0.84 26.56 7.35
C LEU A 360 1.38 25.81 6.14
N ILE A 361 0.95 24.56 5.93
CA ILE A 361 1.43 23.68 4.84
C ILE A 361 0.97 24.17 3.47
N SER A 362 -0.23 24.76 3.38
CA SER A 362 -0.82 25.28 2.14
C SER A 362 -0.48 26.73 1.82
N ALA A 363 0.45 27.36 2.57
CA ALA A 363 0.91 28.72 2.29
C ALA A 363 1.94 28.75 1.16
N GLU A 364 1.86 29.73 0.26
CA GLU A 364 2.81 29.94 -0.87
C GLU A 364 4.30 30.08 -0.44
N LYS A 365 4.55 30.31 0.85
CA LYS A 365 5.87 30.50 1.46
C LYS A 365 6.26 29.38 2.42
N PHE A 366 5.57 28.25 2.39
CA PHE A 366 5.93 27.08 3.20
C PHE A 366 7.25 26.48 2.71
N ASP A 367 8.32 26.66 3.48
CA ASP A 367 9.55 25.88 3.31
C ASP A 367 9.54 24.71 4.32
N PRO A 368 9.46 23.45 3.87
CA PRO A 368 9.53 22.29 4.76
C PRO A 368 10.88 22.17 5.51
N LYS A 369 11.89 22.96 5.14
CA LYS A 369 13.21 23.02 5.79
C LYS A 369 13.33 24.15 6.82
N ASP A 370 12.36 25.08 6.90
CA ASP A 370 12.38 26.14 7.91
C ASP A 370 12.21 25.53 9.32
N PRO A 371 13.18 25.73 10.24
CA PRO A 371 13.03 25.28 11.62
C PRO A 371 11.80 25.88 12.32
N SER A 372 11.35 27.08 11.94
CA SER A 372 10.17 27.73 12.54
C SER A 372 8.86 27.02 12.15
N ALA A 373 8.70 26.69 10.87
CA ALA A 373 7.57 25.91 10.37
C ALA A 373 7.49 24.51 11.01
N LEU A 374 8.64 23.81 11.12
CA LEU A 374 8.67 22.50 11.78
C LEU A 374 8.43 22.58 13.30
N GLN A 375 8.95 23.61 13.97
CA GLN A 375 8.65 23.87 15.39
C GLN A 375 7.15 24.09 15.60
N HIS A 376 6.48 24.87 14.75
CA HIS A 376 5.03 25.09 14.83
C HIS A 376 4.23 23.80 14.67
N LEU A 377 4.55 22.96 13.67
CA LEU A 377 3.93 21.64 13.50
C LEU A 377 4.17 20.74 14.73
N GLY A 378 5.37 20.76 15.30
CA GLY A 378 5.69 20.04 16.53
C GLY A 378 4.88 20.50 17.75
N ASP A 379 4.71 21.79 17.93
CA ASP A 379 3.94 22.34 19.05
C ASP A 379 2.45 22.05 18.89
N LEU A 380 1.90 22.10 17.67
CA LEU A 380 0.56 21.61 17.35
C LEU A 380 0.37 20.12 17.68
N ILE A 381 1.39 19.28 17.50
CA ILE A 381 1.36 17.86 17.92
C ILE A 381 1.20 17.73 19.44
N THR A 382 1.97 18.51 20.21
CA THR A 382 1.90 18.52 21.69
C THR A 382 0.55 19.03 22.18
N ILE A 383 0.01 20.09 21.56
CA ILE A 383 -1.32 20.66 21.88
C ILE A 383 -2.43 19.64 21.57
N ASN A 384 -2.43 19.04 20.38
CA ASN A 384 -3.42 18.01 20.00
C ASN A 384 -3.42 16.84 21.01
N HIS A 385 -2.24 16.39 21.43
CA HIS A 385 -2.16 15.33 22.43
C HIS A 385 -2.77 15.73 23.79
N GLY A 386 -2.53 16.94 24.27
CA GLY A 386 -3.18 17.46 25.48
C GLY A 386 -4.71 17.48 25.38
N LEU A 387 -5.24 17.86 24.21
CA LEU A 387 -6.69 17.82 23.94
C LEU A 387 -7.23 16.37 23.90
N LEU A 388 -6.46 15.42 23.35
CA LEU A 388 -6.81 14.00 23.35
C LEU A 388 -6.73 13.35 24.74
N VAL A 389 -5.86 13.83 25.62
CA VAL A 389 -5.88 13.48 27.06
C VAL A 389 -7.15 14.02 27.71
N ALA A 390 -7.52 15.27 27.43
CA ALA A 390 -8.75 15.89 27.97
C ALA A 390 -10.05 15.22 27.46
N LEU A 391 -10.05 14.64 26.25
CA LEU A 391 -11.14 13.80 25.75
C LEU A 391 -11.22 12.40 26.42
N GLY A 392 -10.28 12.04 27.30
CA GLY A 392 -10.29 10.77 28.03
C GLY A 392 -9.85 9.55 27.21
N VAL A 393 -9.25 9.76 26.03
CA VAL A 393 -8.84 8.70 25.10
C VAL A 393 -7.35 8.35 25.17
N SER A 394 -6.56 8.95 26.07
CA SER A 394 -5.19 8.47 26.31
C SER A 394 -5.14 7.26 27.25
N HIS A 395 -3.92 6.77 27.52
CA HIS A 395 -3.65 5.59 28.35
C HIS A 395 -2.29 5.74 29.06
N PRO A 396 -2.07 5.24 30.30
CA PRO A 396 -0.81 5.42 31.02
C PRO A 396 0.45 4.98 30.26
N LYS A 397 0.36 3.95 29.39
CA LYS A 397 1.47 3.56 28.50
C LYS A 397 1.80 4.62 27.42
N LEU A 398 0.81 5.34 26.90
CA LEU A 398 1.02 6.43 25.93
C LEU A 398 1.68 7.63 26.62
N GLU A 399 1.17 8.02 27.80
CA GLU A 399 1.78 9.05 28.64
C GLU A 399 3.22 8.68 29.03
N ARG A 400 3.49 7.39 29.28
CA ARG A 400 4.84 6.90 29.60
C ARG A 400 5.80 7.02 28.42
N ILE A 401 5.40 6.60 27.22
CA ILE A 401 6.20 6.77 26.00
C ILE A 401 6.52 8.25 25.79
N ARG A 402 5.50 9.12 25.88
CA ARG A 402 5.70 10.56 25.78
C ARG A 402 6.65 11.08 26.85
N ALA A 403 6.45 10.77 28.12
CA ALA A 403 7.30 11.27 29.21
C ALA A 403 8.77 10.83 29.04
N LEU A 404 9.03 9.65 28.49
CA LEU A 404 10.38 9.18 28.14
C LEU A 404 11.00 10.00 26.99
N ILE A 405 10.21 10.37 25.99
CA ILE A 405 10.65 11.10 24.79
C ILE A 405 10.81 12.59 25.06
N ASP A 406 9.85 13.22 25.74
CA ASP A 406 9.90 14.62 26.18
C ASP A 406 11.12 14.84 27.11
N HIS A 407 11.39 13.91 28.04
CA HIS A 407 12.59 13.95 28.90
C HIS A 407 13.90 13.72 28.13
N ALA A 408 13.88 12.95 27.06
CA ALA A 408 15.01 12.80 26.13
C ALA A 408 15.16 14.01 25.19
N GLY A 409 14.15 14.88 25.08
CA GLY A 409 14.12 16.10 24.26
C GLY A 409 13.97 15.89 22.75
N ILE A 410 13.87 14.63 22.28
CA ILE A 410 14.23 14.25 20.90
C ILE A 410 13.22 14.63 19.80
N GLY A 411 12.00 14.97 20.18
CA GLY A 411 10.88 15.14 19.25
C GLY A 411 9.59 15.53 19.96
N TRP A 412 8.52 15.68 19.18
CA TRP A 412 7.19 15.99 19.69
C TRP A 412 6.29 14.75 19.58
N THR A 413 5.68 14.34 20.70
CA THR A 413 5.02 13.04 20.83
C THR A 413 3.51 13.15 20.98
N LYS A 414 2.76 12.29 20.28
CA LYS A 414 1.32 12.10 20.50
C LYS A 414 0.86 10.67 20.25
N LEU A 415 -0.29 10.31 20.82
CA LEU A 415 -1.03 9.10 20.39
C LEU A 415 -1.51 9.24 18.93
N THR A 416 -1.76 8.12 18.25
CA THR A 416 -2.43 8.14 16.93
C THR A 416 -3.58 7.14 16.82
N GLY A 417 -4.58 7.53 16.02
CA GLY A 417 -5.84 6.80 15.86
C GLY A 417 -6.68 6.83 17.15
N ALA A 418 -7.30 5.70 17.50
CA ALA A 418 -8.33 5.67 18.53
C ALA A 418 -7.89 6.05 19.97
N GLY A 419 -6.59 6.12 20.28
CA GLY A 419 -6.12 6.20 21.67
C GLY A 419 -6.24 4.86 22.41
N GLY A 420 -6.42 4.87 23.73
CA GLY A 420 -6.63 3.70 24.60
C GLY A 420 -5.47 2.70 24.72
N GLY A 421 -4.35 2.96 24.03
CA GLY A 421 -3.32 1.97 23.72
C GLY A 421 -2.89 2.14 22.26
N GLY A 422 -2.53 1.04 21.58
CA GLY A 422 -2.02 1.10 20.20
C GLY A 422 -0.69 1.85 20.12
N CYS A 423 -0.54 2.77 19.16
CA CYS A 423 0.73 3.47 18.91
C CYS A 423 0.72 4.95 19.31
N ALA A 424 1.90 5.42 19.71
CA ALA A 424 2.30 6.82 19.66
C ALA A 424 3.18 7.09 18.43
N ILE A 425 3.11 8.30 17.91
CA ILE A 425 4.00 8.85 16.88
C ILE A 425 4.83 9.98 17.49
N THR A 426 6.07 10.11 17.03
CA THR A 426 6.99 11.18 17.43
C THR A 426 7.69 11.71 16.18
N ILE A 427 7.50 12.99 15.87
CA ILE A 427 8.30 13.68 14.85
C ILE A 427 9.63 14.07 15.50
N LEU A 428 10.74 13.64 14.92
CA LEU A 428 12.09 13.89 15.45
C LEU A 428 12.58 15.29 15.07
N LYS A 429 13.34 15.92 15.96
CA LYS A 429 13.95 17.25 15.70
C LYS A 429 15.13 17.14 14.73
N PRO A 430 15.34 18.11 13.82
CA PRO A 430 16.42 18.07 12.83
C PRO A 430 17.82 17.88 13.44
N GLU A 431 18.10 18.54 14.56
CA GLU A 431 19.37 18.45 15.32
C GLU A 431 19.78 17.01 15.66
N ILE A 432 18.78 16.15 15.89
CA ILE A 432 18.92 14.76 16.34
C ILE A 432 18.73 13.78 15.18
N SER A 433 18.08 14.22 14.10
CA SER A 433 17.97 13.51 12.82
C SER A 433 19.14 13.78 11.87
N SER A 434 20.35 13.96 12.41
CA SER A 434 21.58 14.28 11.65
C SER A 434 22.18 13.09 10.87
N ARG A 435 21.34 12.32 10.17
CA ARG A 435 21.71 11.69 8.90
C ARG A 435 21.64 12.79 7.83
N PRO A 436 22.74 13.19 7.16
CA PRO A 436 22.73 14.34 6.26
C PRO A 436 21.91 14.07 4.99
N VAL A 437 20.80 14.79 4.81
CA VAL A 437 20.00 14.78 3.59
C VAL A 437 20.51 15.87 2.64
N SER A 438 21.57 15.52 1.89
CA SER A 438 22.27 16.47 1.00
C SER A 438 22.42 15.92 -0.41
N ARG A 439 21.84 16.59 -1.41
CA ARG A 439 22.24 16.49 -2.81
C ARG A 439 22.25 17.88 -3.46
N HIS A 440 23.30 18.14 -4.24
CA HIS A 440 23.55 19.30 -5.10
C HIS A 440 23.39 20.72 -4.51
N ASN A 441 24.52 21.30 -4.12
CA ASN A 441 25.06 22.43 -4.90
C ASN A 441 26.59 22.48 -4.80
N SER A 442 27.28 22.80 -5.89
CA SER A 442 28.74 22.76 -6.01
C SER A 442 29.36 24.15 -5.93
N VAL A 443 29.84 24.55 -4.74
CA VAL A 443 30.66 25.76 -4.54
C VAL A 443 31.85 25.43 -3.61
N SER A 444 32.94 26.17 -3.80
CA SER A 444 34.29 26.00 -3.21
C SER A 444 34.35 25.80 -1.70
N ALA A 445 35.36 25.03 -1.27
CA ALA A 445 35.76 24.90 0.12
C ALA A 445 36.48 26.16 0.65
N ALA A 446 36.01 26.68 1.79
CA ALA A 446 36.82 27.39 2.78
C ALA A 446 36.08 27.42 4.13
N ASP A 447 36.86 27.39 5.21
CA ASP A 447 36.54 27.55 6.63
C ASP A 447 36.17 26.31 7.46
N GLY A 448 36.92 26.15 8.55
CA GLY A 448 36.85 25.00 9.44
C GLY A 448 35.95 25.24 10.64
N LEU A 449 35.00 24.33 10.84
CA LEU A 449 34.26 24.18 12.10
C LEU A 449 34.31 22.70 12.49
N ASP A 450 34.52 22.39 13.77
CA ASP A 450 34.68 21.02 14.25
C ASP A 450 33.42 20.17 14.01
N LEU A 451 33.42 19.44 12.89
CA LEU A 451 32.41 18.43 12.58
C LEU A 451 32.55 17.26 13.55
N LYS A 452 31.80 17.33 14.65
CA LYS A 452 31.56 16.20 15.55
C LYS A 452 30.77 15.12 14.80
N VAL A 453 31.49 14.28 14.05
CA VAL A 453 30.98 13.02 13.47
C VAL A 453 30.54 12.14 14.65
N GLY A 454 29.27 12.27 14.99
CA GLY A 454 28.75 11.88 16.29
C GLY A 454 28.34 10.42 16.36
N LYS A 455 28.74 9.75 17.44
CA LYS A 455 28.05 8.55 17.94
C LYS A 455 26.53 8.81 17.92
N LYS A 456 25.74 7.83 17.45
CA LYS A 456 24.28 7.78 17.68
C LYS A 456 24.02 8.19 19.13
N SER A 457 23.34 9.32 19.32
CA SER A 457 23.42 10.07 20.59
C SER A 457 23.13 9.15 21.79
N ARG A 458 23.91 9.27 22.86
CA ARG A 458 23.78 8.41 24.05
C ARG A 458 22.33 8.42 24.56
N THR A 459 21.67 9.57 24.51
CA THR A 459 20.25 9.76 24.86
C THR A 459 19.31 8.86 24.04
N LEU A 460 19.57 8.63 22.75
CA LEU A 460 18.80 7.72 21.91
C LEU A 460 19.01 6.26 22.30
N VAL A 461 20.26 5.86 22.60
CA VAL A 461 20.57 4.49 23.03
C VAL A 461 19.96 4.20 24.42
N ASP A 462 20.08 5.15 25.35
CA ASP A 462 19.48 5.07 26.69
C ASP A 462 17.94 5.07 26.62
N LEU A 463 17.33 5.74 25.63
CA LEU A 463 15.89 5.68 25.35
C LEU A 463 15.47 4.34 24.74
N GLU A 464 16.21 3.83 23.76
CA GLU A 464 15.95 2.52 23.13
C GLU A 464 15.95 1.39 24.17
N GLN A 465 16.93 1.38 25.08
CA GLN A 465 16.99 0.43 26.18
C GLN A 465 15.77 0.53 27.11
N LYS A 466 15.33 1.75 27.45
CA LYS A 466 14.12 1.96 28.28
C LYS A 466 12.84 1.50 27.58
N LEU A 467 12.67 1.82 26.30
CA LEU A 467 11.50 1.39 25.52
C LEU A 467 11.40 -0.14 25.46
N VAL A 468 12.52 -0.83 25.17
CA VAL A 468 12.58 -2.30 25.14
C VAL A 468 12.35 -2.90 26.53
N ALA A 469 12.96 -2.34 27.58
CA ALA A 469 12.80 -2.81 28.96
C ALA A 469 11.36 -2.67 29.50
N GLU A 470 10.62 -1.66 29.06
CA GLU A 470 9.20 -1.46 29.39
C GLU A 470 8.25 -2.23 28.44
N GLY A 471 8.80 -3.06 27.53
CA GLY A 471 8.05 -3.93 26.64
C GLY A 471 7.40 -3.21 25.45
N PHE A 472 7.80 -1.96 25.18
CA PHE A 472 7.37 -1.21 24.01
C PHE A 472 8.14 -1.66 22.76
N GLU A 473 7.50 -1.50 21.61
CA GLU A 473 8.01 -1.94 20.31
C GLU A 473 8.16 -0.72 19.39
N LYS A 474 9.29 -0.65 18.68
CA LYS A 474 9.83 0.60 18.13
C LYS A 474 10.12 0.47 16.64
N PHE A 475 9.65 1.43 15.86
CA PHE A 475 9.91 1.51 14.42
C PHE A 475 10.42 2.91 14.06
N GLU A 476 11.56 2.97 13.36
CA GLU A 476 12.05 4.18 12.71
C GLU A 476 11.52 4.19 11.28
N THR A 477 10.95 5.29 10.82
CA THR A 477 10.36 5.41 9.48
C THR A 477 10.26 6.89 9.06
N THR A 478 9.62 7.16 7.92
CA THR A 478 9.35 8.52 7.43
C THR A 478 7.85 8.77 7.39
N LEU A 479 7.41 9.94 7.84
CA LEU A 479 6.05 10.46 7.68
C LEU A 479 5.90 11.08 6.29
N ALA A 480 4.73 10.90 5.68
CA ALA A 480 4.37 11.46 4.37
C ALA A 480 5.29 11.06 3.21
N GLY A 481 5.81 9.83 3.23
CA GLY A 481 6.53 9.23 2.10
C GLY A 481 5.64 8.85 0.91
N ASP A 482 6.24 8.24 -0.11
CA ASP A 482 5.57 7.83 -1.35
C ASP A 482 4.39 6.86 -1.16
N GLY A 483 3.40 7.01 -2.03
CA GLY A 483 2.21 6.16 -2.13
C GLY A 483 2.50 4.78 -2.73
N VAL A 484 1.60 4.28 -3.55
CA VAL A 484 1.79 2.98 -4.22
C VAL A 484 2.96 3.01 -5.20
N GLY A 485 3.79 1.97 -5.16
CA GLY A 485 5.00 1.83 -5.97
C GLY A 485 5.14 0.46 -6.58
N VAL A 486 5.97 0.37 -7.63
CA VAL A 486 6.21 -0.84 -8.43
C VAL A 486 7.71 -1.06 -8.61
N LEU A 487 8.15 -2.31 -8.50
CA LEU A 487 9.48 -2.78 -8.88
C LEU A 487 9.30 -3.79 -10.03
N TRP A 488 9.69 -3.39 -11.23
CA TRP A 488 9.53 -4.19 -12.45
C TRP A 488 10.81 -4.15 -13.31
N PRO A 489 11.44 -5.31 -13.61
CA PRO A 489 11.22 -6.62 -12.98
C PRO A 489 11.66 -6.63 -11.50
N ALA A 490 11.27 -7.65 -10.73
CA ALA A 490 11.69 -7.82 -9.34
C ALA A 490 13.15 -8.29 -9.25
N VAL A 491 14.10 -7.34 -9.32
CA VAL A 491 15.53 -7.63 -9.48
C VAL A 491 16.42 -6.80 -8.53
N LEU A 492 17.28 -7.49 -7.78
CA LEU A 492 18.38 -6.93 -6.98
C LEU A 492 19.43 -6.31 -7.90
N HIS A 493 19.52 -4.98 -7.93
CA HIS A 493 20.56 -4.27 -8.66
C HIS A 493 21.88 -4.30 -7.86
N ASN A 494 22.94 -4.83 -8.47
CA ASN A 494 24.26 -5.00 -7.86
C ASN A 494 24.96 -3.66 -7.60
N VAL A 495 25.91 -3.65 -6.65
CA VAL A 495 26.65 -2.43 -6.27
C VAL A 495 27.54 -1.89 -7.40
N SER A 496 27.87 -2.73 -8.39
CA SER A 496 28.76 -2.40 -9.52
C SER A 496 28.10 -1.66 -10.69
N GLY A 497 26.77 -1.54 -10.71
CA GLY A 497 26.04 -0.91 -11.82
C GLY A 497 26.02 -1.72 -13.14
N GLU A 498 26.44 -2.98 -13.12
CA GLU A 498 26.41 -3.87 -14.29
C GLU A 498 24.97 -4.35 -14.60
N GLU A 499 24.62 -4.43 -15.89
CA GLU A 499 23.33 -4.94 -16.37
C GLU A 499 23.21 -6.47 -16.15
N GLY A 500 22.96 -6.87 -14.91
CA GLY A 500 22.94 -8.28 -14.51
C GLY A 500 22.54 -8.49 -13.04
N GLY A 501 21.46 -7.85 -12.61
CA GLY A 501 20.93 -8.02 -11.25
C GLY A 501 20.29 -9.39 -11.00
N GLU A 502 20.20 -9.80 -9.73
CA GLU A 502 19.64 -11.10 -9.34
C GLU A 502 18.11 -11.04 -9.14
N GLU A 503 17.36 -12.03 -9.65
CA GLU A 503 15.90 -12.09 -9.47
C GLU A 503 15.51 -12.29 -7.99
N ILE A 504 14.54 -11.49 -7.50
CA ILE A 504 13.88 -11.66 -6.21
C ILE A 504 12.81 -12.75 -6.38
N ASP A 505 13.26 -13.99 -6.28
CA ASP A 505 12.38 -15.16 -6.29
C ASP A 505 11.58 -15.31 -4.98
N GLN A 506 10.65 -16.28 -4.99
CA GLN A 506 9.78 -16.56 -3.85
C GLN A 506 10.51 -17.15 -2.64
N GLU A 507 11.62 -17.87 -2.84
CA GLU A 507 12.33 -18.55 -1.74
C GLU A 507 13.07 -17.49 -0.91
N LYS A 508 13.85 -16.60 -1.56
CA LYS A 508 14.47 -15.42 -0.93
C LYS A 508 13.48 -14.54 -0.16
N PHE A 509 12.30 -14.28 -0.75
CA PHE A 509 11.30 -13.38 -0.14
C PHE A 509 10.57 -13.99 1.07
N LEU A 510 10.55 -15.32 1.17
CA LEU A 510 10.07 -16.04 2.36
C LEU A 510 11.17 -16.16 3.43
N GLU A 511 12.42 -16.42 3.01
CA GLU A 511 13.59 -16.53 3.90
C GLU A 511 14.05 -15.19 4.52
N ALA A 512 13.57 -14.06 4.00
CA ALA A 512 13.87 -12.72 4.53
C ALA A 512 13.47 -12.56 6.01
N GLU A 513 14.46 -12.53 6.90
CA GLU A 513 14.29 -12.42 8.36
C GLU A 513 13.82 -11.01 8.79
N GLY A 514 12.53 -10.93 9.14
CA GLY A 514 11.90 -9.73 9.71
C GLY A 514 11.96 -8.48 8.83
N ASN A 515 11.53 -7.35 9.39
CA ASN A 515 11.36 -6.10 8.63
C ASN A 515 12.65 -5.65 7.93
N ARG A 516 13.80 -5.76 8.62
CA ARG A 516 15.11 -5.39 8.06
C ARG A 516 15.58 -6.33 6.95
N GLY A 517 15.32 -7.63 7.06
CA GLY A 517 15.61 -8.60 6.00
C GLY A 517 14.80 -8.30 4.74
N ILE A 518 13.51 -8.01 4.90
CA ILE A 518 12.60 -7.63 3.80
C ILE A 518 13.06 -6.32 3.15
N GLU A 519 13.27 -5.26 3.92
CA GLU A 519 13.62 -3.93 3.39
C GLU A 519 15.01 -3.90 2.72
N LYS A 520 15.95 -4.74 3.17
CA LYS A 520 17.24 -4.96 2.51
C LYS A 520 17.09 -5.73 1.20
N LEU A 521 16.30 -6.81 1.19
CA LEU A 521 16.04 -7.63 0.00
C LEU A 521 15.30 -6.84 -1.09
N VAL A 522 14.35 -5.99 -0.72
CA VAL A 522 13.62 -5.14 -1.68
C VAL A 522 14.34 -3.82 -2.01
N GLY A 523 15.55 -3.60 -1.48
CA GLY A 523 16.38 -2.42 -1.82
C GLY A 523 15.87 -1.07 -1.29
N VAL A 524 14.99 -1.08 -0.28
CA VAL A 524 14.40 0.14 0.33
C VAL A 524 15.26 0.68 1.48
N ASN A 525 16.00 -0.20 2.18
CA ASN A 525 16.76 0.19 3.36
C ASN A 525 18.11 -0.54 3.38
N MET A 526 19.18 0.19 3.02
CA MET A 526 20.57 -0.29 3.07
C MET A 526 21.35 0.55 4.09
N ASP A 527 21.55 0.01 5.29
CA ASP A 527 22.61 0.52 6.18
C ASP A 527 23.96 0.19 5.53
N LEU A 528 24.57 1.17 4.85
CA LEU A 528 25.94 1.07 4.34
C LEU A 528 26.94 1.05 5.52
N PRO A 529 28.06 0.31 5.43
CA PRO A 529 29.13 0.38 6.43
C PRO A 529 29.79 1.76 6.43
N ASP A 530 29.90 2.36 7.61
CA ASP A 530 30.80 3.45 8.00
C ASP A 530 31.10 4.56 6.96
N GLY A 531 30.27 5.60 6.98
CA GLY A 531 30.71 6.98 6.71
C GLY A 531 30.48 7.54 5.30
N GLU A 532 30.38 6.70 4.27
CA GLU A 532 30.15 7.16 2.89
C GLU A 532 28.86 6.56 2.30
N GLY A 533 27.97 7.45 1.83
CA GLY A 533 26.71 7.10 1.17
C GLY A 533 25.47 7.51 1.95
N THR A 534 24.63 8.32 1.30
CA THR A 534 23.25 8.61 1.68
C THR A 534 22.38 7.35 1.60
N ALA A 535 21.20 7.38 2.26
CA ALA A 535 20.17 6.36 2.07
C ALA A 535 19.48 6.55 0.69
N GLU A 536 20.22 6.32 -0.38
CA GLU A 536 19.72 6.40 -1.74
C GLU A 536 18.89 5.16 -2.05
N PHE A 537 17.58 5.35 -2.24
CA PHE A 537 16.72 4.33 -2.84
C PHE A 537 17.36 3.85 -4.15
N ARG A 538 17.70 2.57 -4.23
CA ARG A 538 18.24 2.01 -5.47
C ARG A 538 17.18 2.06 -6.57
N GLU A 539 17.64 2.25 -7.80
CA GLU A 539 16.90 2.80 -8.96
C GLU A 539 15.74 1.93 -9.51
N GLY A 540 15.39 0.84 -8.81
CA GLY A 540 14.35 -0.11 -9.22
C GLY A 540 12.92 0.27 -8.83
N TRP A 541 12.70 0.88 -7.65
CA TRP A 541 11.34 1.25 -7.23
C TRP A 541 10.88 2.54 -7.90
N LYS A 542 9.74 2.45 -8.59
CA LYS A 542 9.09 3.58 -9.28
C LYS A 542 7.74 3.84 -8.64
N PHE A 543 7.44 5.11 -8.38
CA PHE A 543 6.21 5.55 -7.70
C PHE A 543 5.44 6.50 -8.60
N TRP A 544 4.11 6.43 -8.57
CA TRP A 544 3.29 7.47 -9.17
C TRP A 544 3.33 8.70 -8.25
N ARG A 545 3.97 9.77 -8.73
CA ARG A 545 4.05 11.07 -8.05
C ARG A 545 3.22 12.09 -8.85
N PRO A 546 2.14 12.65 -8.28
CA PRO A 546 1.29 13.65 -8.95
C PRO A 546 1.70 15.08 -8.60
#